data_AF-A0A9X2S0W3-F1
#
_entry.id   AF-A0A9X2S0W3-F1
#
_cell.length_a   1.000
_cell.length_b   1.000
_cell.length_c   1.000
_cell.angle_alpha   90.00
_cell.angle_beta   90.00
_cell.angle_gamma   90.00
#
_symmetry.space_group_name_H-M   'P 1'
#
loop_
_entity.id
_entity.type
_entity.pdbx_description
1 polymer ?
#
loop_
_entity_poly.entity_id
_entity_poly.type
_entity_poly.pdbx_seq_one_letter_code
_entity_poly.pdbx_strand_id
1 'polypeptide(L)'
;MDFVNGKIIDNKSNLNLQKKYGADVISRINYSIENEKNKEDLQKEIATTVNKIIEKLLMNNKISKSDISIVSMVGNTTMSHLLMGACVKGIARAPFNSVFSDKIIGKVDLLNLSSLDENTRFILLPNIGGYVGSDTLGAIISSDMKNMKGNILLIDVGTNCELALKTDEEILVCSTAAGPAFEGANMKYGMRASEGAVYSCDIDLDKDINIKTIEDKEDPIGICGSGYINLISKLVEKDIILPQGRIVKPDKLDDNVSQNIKDRINKDGKSYEIILSNNKNNKKVSITQEDIANLQLAKAAVRTGIELLMREGKIEKLDQILMAGAFGSNLDIDNIKSIEMIPNIESDKIKIIGNAAGSGAIQTILYKDKYDNMNKLVDKIKHVELANHKDFNKIFTDSLML
;
A
#
# COMPACT_ATOMS: atom_id res chain seq x y z
N MET A 1 2.68 -23.63 3.63
CA MET A 1 1.37 -24.11 4.13
C MET A 1 1.35 -25.60 3.95
N ASP A 2 0.74 -26.33 4.87
CA ASP A 2 0.51 -27.77 4.77
C ASP A 2 -0.79 -28.02 3.98
N PHE A 3 -0.69 -28.76 2.88
CA PHE A 3 -1.83 -29.09 2.01
C PHE A 3 -2.80 -30.10 2.63
N VAL A 4 -2.37 -30.91 3.59
CA VAL A 4 -3.21 -31.95 4.20
C VAL A 4 -4.23 -31.33 5.15
N ASN A 5 -3.80 -30.35 5.96
CA ASN A 5 -4.65 -29.73 6.98
C ASN A 5 -4.99 -28.26 6.69
N GLY A 6 -4.46 -27.68 5.61
CA GLY A 6 -4.71 -26.30 5.20
C GLY A 6 -4.10 -25.23 6.10
N LYS A 7 -3.21 -25.60 7.05
CA LYS A 7 -2.64 -24.65 8.01
C LYS A 7 -1.39 -23.97 7.47
N ILE A 8 -1.26 -22.68 7.75
CA ILE A 8 -0.04 -21.93 7.52
C ILE A 8 1.00 -22.40 8.55
N ILE A 9 2.14 -22.91 8.07
CA ILE A 9 3.23 -23.42 8.92
C ILE A 9 4.08 -22.25 9.45
N ASP A 10 4.48 -21.34 8.55
CA ASP A 10 5.33 -20.19 8.86
C ASP A 10 5.10 -19.09 7.80
N ASN A 11 5.52 -17.87 8.12
CA ASN A 11 5.48 -16.71 7.23
C ASN A 11 6.80 -15.93 7.37
N LYS A 12 7.40 -15.56 6.24
CA LYS A 12 8.63 -14.75 6.18
C LYS A 12 8.51 -13.72 5.07
N SER A 13 9.11 -12.56 5.30
CA SER A 13 9.20 -11.48 4.33
C SER A 13 10.64 -10.98 4.22
N ASN A 14 10.95 -10.32 3.10
CA ASN A 14 12.23 -9.67 2.89
C ASN A 14 12.06 -8.45 1.98
N LEU A 15 13.02 -7.53 2.02
CA LEU A 15 13.05 -6.41 1.08
C LEU A 15 13.32 -6.92 -0.34
N ASN A 16 12.56 -6.41 -1.30
CA ASN A 16 12.79 -6.70 -2.71
C ASN A 16 14.12 -6.06 -3.15
N LEU A 17 15.08 -6.90 -3.56
CA LEU A 17 16.42 -6.46 -3.98
C LEU A 17 16.41 -5.62 -5.26
N GLN A 18 15.31 -5.65 -6.03
CA GLN A 18 15.10 -4.72 -7.15
C GLN A 18 15.16 -3.25 -6.73
N LYS A 19 15.07 -2.93 -5.42
CA LYS A 19 15.28 -1.55 -4.93
C LYS A 19 16.60 -0.93 -5.41
N LYS A 20 17.61 -1.76 -5.70
CA LYS A 20 18.90 -1.34 -6.25
C LYS A 20 18.76 -0.60 -7.59
N TYR A 21 17.72 -0.91 -8.35
CA TYR A 21 17.47 -0.41 -9.70
C TYR A 21 16.28 0.55 -9.79
N GLY A 22 15.50 0.70 -8.72
CA GLY A 22 14.36 1.60 -8.66
C GLY A 22 13.57 1.46 -7.37
N ALA A 23 13.24 2.60 -6.75
CA ALA A 23 12.47 2.65 -5.52
C ALA A 23 11.02 2.18 -5.73
N ASP A 24 10.45 2.42 -6.90
CA ASP A 24 9.06 2.15 -7.27
C ASP A 24 8.94 1.34 -8.57
N VAL A 25 7.70 1.06 -8.98
CA VAL A 25 7.39 0.29 -10.19
C VAL A 25 7.85 1.02 -11.46
N ILE A 26 7.64 2.34 -11.55
CA ILE A 26 7.94 3.14 -12.76
C ILE A 26 9.44 3.25 -12.99
N SER A 27 10.23 3.50 -11.95
CA SER A 27 11.69 3.55 -12.01
C SER A 27 12.27 2.19 -12.43
N ARG A 28 11.72 1.08 -11.95
CA ARG A 28 12.12 -0.27 -12.41
C ARG A 28 11.74 -0.53 -13.86
N ILE A 29 10.58 -0.07 -14.31
CA ILE A 29 10.15 -0.13 -15.71
C ILE A 29 11.15 0.64 -16.59
N ASN A 30 11.49 1.88 -16.21
CA ASN A 30 12.43 2.71 -16.96
C ASN A 30 13.80 2.03 -17.07
N TYR A 31 14.36 1.56 -15.95
CA TYR A 31 15.60 0.79 -15.96
C TYR A 31 15.51 -0.44 -16.87
N SER A 32 14.41 -1.20 -16.82
CA SER A 32 14.22 -2.36 -17.70
C SER A 32 14.18 -2.02 -19.19
N ILE A 33 13.73 -0.82 -19.57
CA ILE A 33 13.57 -0.39 -20.97
C ILE A 33 14.86 0.21 -21.54
N GLU A 34 15.74 0.73 -20.68
CA GLU A 34 17.03 1.31 -21.09
C GLU A 34 17.92 0.31 -21.84
N ASN A 35 17.89 -0.97 -21.45
CA ASN A 35 18.63 -2.04 -22.12
C ASN A 35 17.89 -3.37 -22.00
N GLU A 36 17.84 -4.15 -23.08
CA GLU A 36 17.15 -5.45 -23.08
C GLU A 36 17.69 -6.43 -22.03
N LYS A 37 18.96 -6.32 -21.63
CA LYS A 37 19.56 -7.15 -20.58
C LYS A 37 19.09 -6.78 -19.17
N ASN A 38 18.64 -5.55 -18.95
CA ASN A 38 18.25 -5.06 -17.62
C ASN A 38 17.03 -5.80 -17.05
N LYS A 39 16.18 -6.40 -17.91
CA LYS A 39 15.07 -7.25 -17.46
C LYS A 39 15.57 -8.52 -16.77
N GLU A 40 16.70 -9.07 -17.22
CA GLU A 40 17.32 -10.27 -16.63
C GLU A 40 17.92 -9.94 -15.26
N ASP A 41 18.52 -8.75 -15.12
CA ASP A 41 18.99 -8.24 -13.82
C ASP A 41 17.84 -8.11 -12.81
N LEU A 42 16.72 -7.50 -13.23
CA LEU A 42 15.53 -7.36 -12.39
C LEU A 42 14.90 -8.72 -12.03
N GLN A 43 14.85 -9.66 -12.98
CA GLN A 43 14.37 -11.02 -12.74
C GLN A 43 15.25 -11.75 -11.73
N LYS A 44 16.57 -11.62 -11.86
CA LYS A 44 17.54 -12.23 -10.96
C LYS A 44 17.41 -11.70 -9.54
N GLU A 45 17.24 -10.39 -9.35
CA GLU A 45 17.10 -9.80 -8.01
C GLU A 45 15.81 -10.23 -7.29
N ILE A 46 14.67 -10.29 -8.00
CA ILE A 46 13.42 -10.77 -7.40
C ILE A 46 13.51 -12.27 -7.10
N ALA A 47 14.04 -13.08 -8.01
CA ALA A 47 14.26 -14.51 -7.77
C ALA A 47 15.20 -14.75 -6.58
N THR A 48 16.29 -14.00 -6.47
CA THR A 48 17.22 -14.04 -5.33
C THR A 48 16.50 -13.71 -4.01
N THR A 49 15.61 -12.72 -4.03
CA THR A 49 14.81 -12.38 -2.85
C THR A 49 13.90 -13.53 -2.43
N VAL A 50 13.18 -14.12 -3.40
CA VAL A 50 12.24 -15.23 -3.17
C VAL A 50 12.98 -16.49 -2.70
N ASN A 51 14.11 -16.85 -3.31
CA ASN A 51 14.98 -17.96 -2.90
C ASN A 51 15.41 -17.83 -1.44
N LYS A 52 15.89 -16.64 -1.02
CA LYS A 52 16.26 -16.38 0.38
C LYS A 52 15.10 -16.54 1.35
N ILE A 53 13.88 -16.20 0.95
CA ILE A 53 12.67 -16.40 1.77
C ILE A 53 12.36 -17.90 1.88
N ILE A 54 12.38 -18.61 0.75
CA ILE A 54 12.13 -20.06 0.69
C ILE A 54 13.16 -20.82 1.55
N GLU A 55 14.45 -20.54 1.41
CA GLU A 55 15.52 -21.18 2.18
C GLU A 55 15.30 -21.04 3.67
N LYS A 56 14.96 -19.82 4.14
CA LYS A 56 14.64 -19.57 5.55
C LYS A 56 13.43 -20.38 6.01
N LEU A 57 12.37 -20.44 5.20
CA LEU A 57 11.17 -21.22 5.52
C LEU A 57 11.49 -22.72 5.61
N LEU A 58 12.23 -23.26 4.64
CA LEU A 58 12.61 -24.68 4.63
C LEU A 58 13.51 -25.03 5.82
N MET A 59 14.55 -24.22 6.07
CA MET A 59 15.49 -24.44 7.18
C MET A 59 14.81 -24.35 8.56
N ASN A 60 14.01 -23.33 8.80
CA ASN A 60 13.36 -23.11 10.10
C ASN A 60 12.36 -24.21 10.45
N ASN A 61 11.68 -24.75 9.44
CA ASN A 61 10.62 -25.74 9.62
C ASN A 61 11.09 -27.18 9.35
N LYS A 62 12.38 -27.36 9.02
CA LYS A 62 12.98 -28.67 8.67
C LYS A 62 12.22 -29.39 7.56
N ILE A 63 11.74 -28.64 6.57
CA ILE A 63 11.01 -29.14 5.41
C ILE A 63 11.99 -29.37 4.27
N SER A 64 11.92 -30.52 3.60
CA SER A 64 12.74 -30.77 2.42
C SER A 64 12.20 -30.00 1.23
N LYS A 65 13.09 -29.54 0.32
CA LYS A 65 12.66 -28.92 -0.95
C LYS A 65 11.75 -29.85 -1.78
N SER A 66 11.90 -31.17 -1.64
CA SER A 66 11.08 -32.19 -2.29
C SER A 66 9.63 -32.22 -1.79
N ASP A 67 9.37 -31.67 -0.60
CA ASP A 67 8.03 -31.64 -0.01
C ASP A 67 7.19 -30.46 -0.54
N ILE A 68 7.80 -29.58 -1.33
CA ILE A 68 7.11 -28.43 -1.95
C ILE A 68 6.63 -28.82 -3.34
N SER A 69 5.32 -29.04 -3.49
CA SER A 69 4.74 -29.43 -4.79
C SER A 69 4.41 -28.23 -5.69
N ILE A 70 3.92 -27.13 -5.11
CA ILE A 70 3.45 -25.96 -5.85
C ILE A 70 3.72 -24.65 -5.09
N VAL A 71 4.05 -23.61 -5.86
CA VAL A 71 4.15 -22.22 -5.38
C VAL A 71 3.07 -21.39 -6.07
N SER A 72 2.18 -20.77 -5.29
CA SER A 72 1.23 -19.78 -5.83
C SER A 72 1.77 -18.37 -5.65
N MET A 73 1.78 -17.60 -6.73
CA MET A 73 2.36 -16.27 -6.79
C MET A 73 1.33 -15.26 -7.27
N VAL A 74 1.35 -14.10 -6.63
CA VAL A 74 0.53 -12.93 -6.95
C VAL A 74 1.41 -11.69 -6.87
N GLY A 75 0.99 -10.64 -7.58
CA GLY A 75 1.60 -9.33 -7.55
C GLY A 75 1.06 -8.46 -8.67
N ASN A 76 1.31 -7.16 -8.56
CA ASN A 76 0.94 -6.22 -9.61
C ASN A 76 1.54 -6.67 -10.96
N THR A 77 0.93 -6.21 -12.04
CA THR A 77 1.24 -6.66 -13.41
C THR A 77 2.73 -6.50 -13.73
N THR A 78 3.37 -5.41 -13.32
CA THR A 78 4.81 -5.21 -13.54
C THR A 78 5.65 -6.23 -12.78
N MET A 79 5.37 -6.46 -11.49
CA MET A 79 6.13 -7.45 -10.69
C MET A 79 6.00 -8.86 -11.26
N SER A 80 4.80 -9.22 -11.72
CA SER A 80 4.52 -10.47 -12.42
C SER A 80 5.37 -10.61 -13.69
N HIS A 81 5.50 -9.55 -14.49
CA HIS A 81 6.32 -9.56 -15.70
C HIS A 81 7.81 -9.62 -15.41
N LEU A 82 8.31 -8.85 -14.44
CA LEU A 82 9.72 -8.86 -14.06
C LEU A 82 10.14 -10.22 -13.50
N LEU A 83 9.28 -10.88 -12.72
CA LEU A 83 9.52 -12.23 -12.23
C LEU A 83 9.64 -13.26 -13.36
N MET A 84 8.85 -13.09 -14.42
CA MET A 84 8.89 -13.93 -15.62
C MET A 84 10.02 -13.54 -16.61
N GLY A 85 10.79 -12.47 -16.33
CA GLY A 85 11.75 -11.92 -17.30
C GLY A 85 11.09 -11.36 -18.57
N ALA A 86 9.79 -11.06 -18.50
CA ALA A 86 8.99 -10.57 -19.62
C ALA A 86 9.20 -9.07 -19.86
N CYS A 87 8.90 -8.61 -21.08
CA CYS A 87 8.99 -7.21 -21.44
C CYS A 87 7.91 -6.38 -20.71
N VAL A 88 8.31 -5.26 -20.10
CA VAL A 88 7.41 -4.31 -19.42
C VAL A 88 7.19 -3.02 -20.20
N LYS A 89 7.76 -2.89 -21.41
CA LYS A 89 7.70 -1.67 -22.23
C LYS A 89 6.27 -1.24 -22.55
N GLY A 90 5.38 -2.19 -22.81
CA GLY A 90 3.97 -1.92 -23.10
C GLY A 90 3.19 -1.39 -21.89
N ILE A 91 3.59 -1.79 -20.67
CA ILE A 91 2.96 -1.34 -19.41
C ILE A 91 3.31 0.13 -19.12
N ALA A 92 4.45 0.62 -19.63
CA ALA A 92 4.94 1.96 -19.35
C ALA A 92 4.18 3.09 -20.07
N ARG A 93 3.45 2.77 -21.13
CA ARG A 93 2.87 3.76 -22.04
C ARG A 93 1.44 3.38 -22.39
N ALA A 94 0.55 4.36 -22.44
CA ALA A 94 -0.82 4.16 -22.91
C ALA A 94 -0.81 3.41 -24.26
N PRO A 95 -1.63 2.35 -24.42
CA PRO A 95 -2.75 1.95 -23.55
C PRO A 95 -2.39 0.95 -22.41
N PHE A 96 -1.14 0.95 -21.94
CA PHE A 96 -0.67 0.18 -20.77
C PHE A 96 -0.77 -1.35 -20.92
N ASN A 97 -0.46 -1.84 -22.13
CA ASN A 97 -0.58 -3.25 -22.48
C ASN A 97 0.46 -4.14 -21.80
N SER A 98 0.00 -5.18 -21.12
CA SER A 98 0.82 -6.29 -20.64
C SER A 98 1.12 -7.30 -21.76
N VAL A 99 2.24 -8.03 -21.64
CA VAL A 99 2.58 -9.15 -22.53
C VAL A 99 1.66 -10.35 -22.28
N PHE A 100 1.25 -10.54 -21.03
CA PHE A 100 0.28 -11.56 -20.64
C PHE A 100 -0.66 -11.05 -19.55
N SER A 101 -1.91 -11.50 -19.61
CA SER A 101 -2.94 -11.30 -18.59
C SER A 101 -3.43 -12.61 -18.00
N ASP A 102 -3.45 -13.69 -18.78
CA ASP A 102 -3.86 -15.02 -18.31
C ASP A 102 -2.94 -15.61 -17.23
N LYS A 103 -3.51 -16.56 -16.47
CA LYS A 103 -2.73 -17.35 -15.51
C LYS A 103 -1.61 -18.12 -16.21
N ILE A 104 -0.46 -18.19 -15.56
CA ILE A 104 0.69 -18.96 -16.06
C ILE A 104 1.00 -20.10 -15.10
N ILE A 105 1.18 -21.30 -15.65
CA ILE A 105 1.62 -22.47 -14.90
C ILE A 105 2.90 -22.99 -15.54
N GLY A 106 3.93 -23.19 -14.74
CA GLY A 106 5.24 -23.60 -15.24
C GLY A 106 6.08 -24.33 -14.21
N LYS A 107 7.31 -24.68 -14.59
CA LYS A 107 8.33 -25.14 -13.64
C LYS A 107 9.02 -23.95 -13.00
N VAL A 108 9.39 -24.09 -11.73
CA VAL A 108 10.07 -23.03 -10.96
C VAL A 108 11.42 -22.59 -11.56
N ASP A 109 12.06 -23.41 -12.39
CA ASP A 109 13.28 -23.06 -13.12
C ASP A 109 13.11 -21.86 -14.06
N LEU A 110 11.91 -21.68 -14.64
CA LEU A 110 11.58 -20.50 -15.46
C LEU A 110 11.65 -19.19 -14.66
N LEU A 111 11.56 -19.29 -13.33
CA LEU A 111 11.58 -18.16 -12.39
C LEU A 111 12.93 -18.02 -11.68
N ASN A 112 13.95 -18.80 -12.06
CA ASN A 112 15.25 -18.86 -11.37
C ASN A 112 15.15 -19.20 -9.87
N LEU A 113 14.15 -20.00 -9.47
CA LEU A 113 13.93 -20.38 -8.07
C LEU A 113 14.69 -21.66 -7.68
N SER A 114 16.02 -21.55 -7.59
CA SER A 114 16.93 -22.67 -7.32
C SER A 114 16.80 -23.30 -5.93
N SER A 115 16.12 -22.65 -4.98
CA SER A 115 15.92 -23.17 -3.62
C SER A 115 14.82 -24.23 -3.54
N LEU A 116 14.16 -24.54 -4.66
CA LEU A 116 13.10 -25.55 -4.78
C LEU A 116 13.56 -26.76 -5.60
N ASP A 117 12.76 -27.82 -5.60
CA ASP A 117 12.99 -28.97 -6.49
C ASP A 117 12.58 -28.64 -7.94
N GLU A 118 13.28 -29.20 -8.93
CA GLU A 118 13.00 -29.01 -10.37
C GLU A 118 11.59 -29.48 -10.79
N ASN A 119 10.97 -30.37 -10.01
CA ASN A 119 9.62 -30.85 -10.23
C ASN A 119 8.54 -29.92 -9.64
N THR A 120 8.94 -28.94 -8.82
CA THR A 120 8.04 -27.96 -8.23
C THR A 120 7.40 -27.13 -9.34
N ARG A 121 6.08 -26.96 -9.26
CA ARG A 121 5.34 -26.08 -10.17
C ARG A 121 5.12 -24.73 -9.55
N PHE A 122 4.99 -23.71 -10.38
CA PHE A 122 4.42 -22.45 -9.95
C PHE A 122 3.09 -22.21 -10.66
N ILE A 123 2.22 -21.45 -10.00
CA ILE A 123 1.10 -20.77 -10.62
C ILE A 123 1.25 -19.28 -10.36
N LEU A 124 1.22 -18.50 -11.42
CA LEU A 124 1.06 -17.06 -11.38
C LEU A 124 -0.39 -16.76 -11.75
N LEU A 125 -1.11 -16.08 -10.84
CA LEU A 125 -2.52 -15.73 -11.06
C LEU A 125 -2.65 -14.70 -12.21
N PRO A 126 -3.83 -14.62 -12.85
CA PRO A 126 -4.05 -13.70 -13.96
C PRO A 126 -4.03 -12.24 -13.49
N ASN A 127 -3.50 -11.36 -14.34
CA ASN A 127 -3.54 -9.91 -14.15
C ASN A 127 -4.86 -9.36 -14.70
N ILE A 128 -5.36 -8.27 -14.11
CA ILE A 128 -6.62 -7.65 -14.53
C ILE A 128 -6.37 -6.57 -15.59
N GLY A 129 -5.33 -5.75 -15.44
CA GLY A 129 -4.98 -4.68 -16.37
C GLY A 129 -3.52 -4.24 -16.25
N GLY A 130 -3.14 -3.15 -16.92
CA GLY A 130 -1.75 -2.67 -16.95
C GLY A 130 -1.13 -2.38 -15.57
N TYR A 131 -1.91 -1.78 -14.66
CA TYR A 131 -1.46 -1.44 -13.30
C TYR A 131 -2.22 -2.17 -12.18
N VAL A 132 -3.25 -2.94 -12.51
CA VAL A 132 -4.00 -3.77 -11.54
C VAL A 132 -3.70 -5.23 -11.81
N GLY A 133 -2.93 -5.85 -10.93
CA GLY A 133 -2.42 -7.21 -11.14
C GLY A 133 -3.19 -8.28 -10.38
N SER A 134 -2.52 -9.42 -10.27
CA SER A 134 -3.04 -10.62 -9.63
C SER A 134 -3.09 -10.54 -8.10
N ASP A 135 -2.41 -9.56 -7.49
CA ASP A 135 -2.55 -9.21 -6.08
C ASP A 135 -3.95 -8.71 -5.75
N THR A 136 -4.48 -7.76 -6.52
CA THR A 136 -5.87 -7.31 -6.37
C THR A 136 -6.85 -8.45 -6.59
N LEU A 137 -6.62 -9.31 -7.60
CA LEU A 137 -7.43 -10.51 -7.80
C LEU A 137 -7.38 -11.44 -6.59
N GLY A 138 -6.20 -11.67 -6.02
CA GLY A 138 -6.02 -12.45 -4.80
C GLY A 138 -6.83 -11.86 -3.64
N ALA A 139 -6.82 -10.53 -3.48
CA ALA A 139 -7.61 -9.84 -2.45
C ALA A 139 -9.13 -9.99 -2.67
N ILE A 140 -9.61 -9.90 -3.91
CA ILE A 140 -11.02 -10.14 -4.26
C ILE A 140 -11.42 -11.60 -3.96
N ILE A 141 -10.56 -12.57 -4.30
CA ILE A 141 -10.82 -14.01 -4.07
C ILE A 141 -10.85 -14.34 -2.58
N SER A 142 -9.93 -13.79 -1.79
CA SER A 142 -9.80 -14.12 -0.36
C SER A 142 -10.84 -13.47 0.51
N SER A 143 -11.26 -12.25 0.16
CA SER A 143 -12.35 -11.54 0.84
C SER A 143 -13.72 -12.13 0.54
N ASP A 144 -13.87 -12.86 -0.57
CA ASP A 144 -15.17 -13.30 -1.09
C ASP A 144 -16.13 -12.13 -1.36
N MET A 145 -15.60 -10.92 -1.63
CA MET A 145 -16.39 -9.70 -1.77
C MET A 145 -17.47 -9.78 -2.86
N LYS A 146 -17.26 -10.63 -3.88
CA LYS A 146 -18.24 -10.90 -4.93
C LYS A 146 -19.57 -11.41 -4.39
N ASN A 147 -19.55 -12.21 -3.31
CA ASN A 147 -20.74 -12.82 -2.72
C ASN A 147 -21.33 -11.99 -1.57
N MET A 148 -20.71 -10.87 -1.21
CA MET A 148 -21.23 -9.97 -0.20
C MET A 148 -22.43 -9.17 -0.71
N LYS A 149 -23.37 -8.86 0.19
CA LYS A 149 -24.53 -8.01 -0.10
C LYS A 149 -24.14 -6.54 -0.02
N GLY A 150 -24.68 -5.74 -0.93
CA GLY A 150 -24.45 -4.28 -0.96
C GLY A 150 -23.19 -3.88 -1.73
N ASN A 151 -22.85 -2.60 -1.59
CA ASN A 151 -21.71 -1.93 -2.21
C ASN A 151 -20.47 -2.05 -1.33
N ILE A 152 -19.48 -2.79 -1.80
CA ILE A 152 -18.29 -3.15 -1.01
C ILE A 152 -17.06 -2.57 -1.67
N LEU A 153 -16.33 -1.73 -0.94
CA LEU A 153 -15.05 -1.21 -1.37
C LEU A 153 -13.92 -1.99 -0.70
N LEU A 154 -13.05 -2.60 -1.49
CA LEU A 154 -11.77 -3.13 -1.03
C LEU A 154 -10.67 -2.11 -1.36
N ILE A 155 -9.84 -1.83 -0.37
CA ILE A 155 -8.70 -0.91 -0.45
C ILE A 155 -7.46 -1.71 -0.06
N ASP A 156 -6.57 -1.99 -1.00
CA ASP A 156 -5.25 -2.53 -0.70
C ASP A 156 -4.25 -1.38 -0.62
N VAL A 157 -3.75 -1.10 0.59
CA VAL A 157 -2.82 0.00 0.82
C VAL A 157 -1.38 -0.53 0.84
N GLY A 158 -0.64 -0.19 -0.22
CA GLY A 158 0.80 -0.38 -0.32
C GLY A 158 1.47 0.84 -0.97
N THR A 159 2.59 0.62 -1.65
CA THR A 159 3.30 1.67 -2.41
C THR A 159 2.42 2.27 -3.51
N ASN A 160 1.60 1.41 -4.13
CA ASN A 160 0.40 1.83 -4.85
C ASN A 160 -0.81 1.52 -3.97
N CYS A 161 -1.94 2.15 -4.28
CA CYS A 161 -3.19 1.76 -3.64
C CYS A 161 -4.16 1.23 -4.71
N GLU A 162 -4.39 -0.07 -4.66
CA GLU A 162 -5.34 -0.78 -5.50
C GLU A 162 -6.72 -0.78 -4.85
N LEU A 163 -7.73 -0.42 -5.64
CA LEU A 163 -9.11 -0.32 -5.21
C LEU A 163 -9.96 -1.30 -6.01
N ALA A 164 -10.89 -1.98 -5.34
CA ALA A 164 -11.93 -2.77 -5.98
C ALA A 164 -13.29 -2.40 -5.39
N LEU A 165 -14.21 -1.94 -6.22
CA LEU A 165 -15.59 -1.64 -5.85
C LEU A 165 -16.51 -2.72 -6.42
N LYS A 166 -17.14 -3.51 -5.55
CA LYS A 166 -18.23 -4.40 -5.92
C LYS A 166 -19.56 -3.65 -5.79
N THR A 167 -20.36 -3.66 -6.85
CA THR A 167 -21.77 -3.27 -6.86
C THR A 167 -22.64 -4.50 -7.14
N ASP A 168 -23.95 -4.33 -7.30
CA ASP A 168 -24.84 -5.42 -7.70
C ASP A 168 -24.66 -5.83 -9.18
N GLU A 169 -24.08 -4.96 -10.01
CA GLU A 169 -23.90 -5.19 -11.44
C GLU A 169 -22.51 -5.79 -11.75
N GLU A 170 -21.45 -5.23 -11.17
CA GLU A 170 -20.07 -5.54 -11.55
C GLU A 170 -19.06 -5.30 -10.43
N ILE A 171 -17.80 -5.65 -10.71
CA ILE A 171 -16.65 -5.27 -9.89
C ILE A 171 -15.79 -4.32 -10.72
N LEU A 172 -15.65 -3.08 -10.24
CA LEU A 172 -14.79 -2.07 -10.82
C LEU A 172 -13.46 -2.05 -10.08
N VAL A 173 -12.34 -1.92 -10.80
CA VAL A 173 -11.02 -1.79 -10.17
C VAL A 173 -10.22 -0.64 -10.74
N CYS A 174 -9.37 -0.04 -9.92
CA CYS A 174 -8.35 0.88 -10.38
C CYS A 174 -7.12 0.81 -9.48
N SER A 175 -5.99 1.35 -9.95
CA SER A 175 -4.80 1.58 -9.12
C SER A 175 -4.53 3.08 -9.05
N THR A 176 -4.16 3.56 -7.87
CA THR A 176 -3.83 4.96 -7.61
C THR A 176 -2.36 5.07 -7.20
N ALA A 177 -1.70 6.12 -7.70
CA ALA A 177 -0.32 6.43 -7.34
C ALA A 177 -0.28 7.19 -5.99
N ALA A 178 -0.67 6.50 -4.91
CA ALA A 178 -0.60 7.06 -3.56
C ALA A 178 0.85 7.35 -3.13
N GLY A 179 1.81 6.61 -3.67
CA GLY A 179 3.22 6.75 -3.30
C GLY A 179 3.51 6.22 -1.89
N PRO A 180 4.79 6.21 -1.48
CA PRO A 180 5.20 5.53 -0.26
C PRO A 180 5.04 6.40 1.01
N ALA A 181 4.31 7.52 0.92
CA ALA A 181 4.06 8.45 2.01
C ALA A 181 3.46 7.74 3.23
N PHE A 182 2.48 6.87 2.97
CA PHE A 182 1.86 6.02 3.99
C PHE A 182 2.83 5.00 4.60
N GLU A 183 3.93 4.65 3.94
CA GLU A 183 4.95 3.77 4.51
C GLU A 183 6.03 4.55 5.30
N GLY A 184 5.90 5.88 5.39
CA GLY A 184 6.93 6.77 5.92
C GLY A 184 8.16 6.87 5.01
N ALA A 185 8.08 6.44 3.74
CA ALA A 185 9.17 6.65 2.79
C ALA A 185 9.00 8.00 2.08
N ASN A 186 10.11 8.61 1.68
CA ASN A 186 10.18 9.96 1.10
C ASN A 186 9.62 11.07 2.02
N MET A 187 9.65 10.83 3.34
CA MET A 187 9.41 11.86 4.35
C MET A 187 10.74 12.17 5.05
N LYS A 188 10.98 13.44 5.44
CA LYS A 188 12.28 13.92 5.95
C LYS A 188 12.82 13.07 7.11
N TYR A 189 11.94 12.72 8.05
CA TYR A 189 12.24 11.85 9.19
C TYR A 189 11.40 10.58 9.17
N GLY A 190 10.92 10.19 8.00
CA GLY A 190 10.11 9.00 7.85
C GLY A 190 10.90 7.71 8.01
N MET A 191 10.29 6.75 8.69
CA MET A 191 10.86 5.42 8.90
C MET A 191 9.77 4.36 8.99
N ARG A 192 10.17 3.10 8.97
CA ARG A 192 9.24 1.99 9.24
C ARG A 192 8.80 2.02 10.70
N ALA A 193 7.66 1.38 10.99
CA ALA A 193 7.25 1.10 12.36
C ALA A 193 8.27 0.16 13.03
N SER A 194 9.19 0.74 13.78
CA SER A 194 10.21 0.07 14.59
C SER A 194 10.51 0.89 15.83
N GLU A 195 11.26 0.31 16.77
CA GLU A 195 11.70 0.95 18.02
C GLU A 195 12.12 2.42 17.83
N GLY A 196 11.49 3.32 18.59
CA GLY A 196 11.73 4.77 18.55
C GLY A 196 10.99 5.55 17.46
N ALA A 197 10.20 4.90 16.61
CA ALA A 197 9.33 5.60 15.65
C ALA A 197 8.10 6.18 16.35
N VAL A 198 7.78 7.44 16.09
CA VAL A 198 6.51 8.05 16.51
C VAL A 198 5.37 7.39 15.73
N TYR A 199 4.36 6.90 16.44
CA TYR A 199 3.17 6.28 15.84
C TYR A 199 1.86 6.99 16.22
N SER A 200 1.88 7.84 17.26
CA SER A 200 0.71 8.60 17.69
C SER A 200 1.14 9.82 18.52
N CYS A 201 0.26 10.81 18.67
CA CYS A 201 0.39 11.91 19.60
C CYS A 201 -0.94 12.24 20.28
N ASP A 202 -0.83 12.98 21.38
CA ASP A 202 -1.89 13.73 22.02
C ASP A 202 -1.48 15.20 22.10
N ILE A 203 -2.39 16.11 21.79
CA ILE A 203 -2.10 17.55 21.75
C ILE A 203 -2.94 18.23 22.82
N ASP A 204 -2.28 18.62 23.90
CA ASP A 204 -2.84 19.43 24.98
C ASP A 204 -2.50 20.90 24.70
N LEU A 205 -3.49 21.67 24.24
CA LEU A 205 -3.30 23.07 23.86
C LEU A 205 -2.77 23.94 25.01
N ASP A 206 -3.05 23.59 26.26
CA ASP A 206 -2.59 24.34 27.44
C ASP A 206 -1.16 23.95 27.85
N LYS A 207 -0.71 22.75 27.45
CA LYS A 207 0.60 22.20 27.83
C LYS A 207 1.54 22.06 26.65
N ASP A 208 1.49 20.95 25.93
CA ASP A 208 2.44 20.61 24.88
C ASP A 208 1.94 19.46 23.97
N ILE A 209 2.71 19.14 22.93
CA ILE A 209 2.53 17.96 22.09
C ILE A 209 3.19 16.75 22.77
N ASN A 210 2.38 15.76 23.16
CA ASN A 210 2.83 14.51 23.77
C ASN A 210 2.88 13.41 22.72
N ILE A 211 4.08 13.00 22.31
CA ILE A 211 4.27 11.92 21.33
C ILE A 211 4.33 10.55 22.00
N LYS A 212 3.93 9.51 21.27
CA LYS A 212 4.10 8.10 21.63
C LYS A 212 5.01 7.43 20.60
N THR A 213 6.02 6.73 21.09
CA THR A 213 6.99 6.00 20.27
C THR A 213 6.88 4.50 20.51
N ILE A 214 7.28 3.70 19.52
CA ILE A 214 7.35 2.24 19.67
C ILE A 214 8.47 1.90 20.67
N GLU A 215 8.18 1.03 21.64
CA GLU A 215 9.02 0.72 22.82
C GLU A 215 9.27 1.92 23.77
N ASP A 216 8.36 2.90 23.79
CA ASP A 216 8.31 3.99 24.78
C ASP A 216 9.63 4.78 24.95
N LYS A 217 10.37 4.99 23.86
CA LYS A 217 11.54 5.88 23.85
C LYS A 217 11.15 7.34 24.06
N GLU A 218 11.81 7.98 25.00
CA GLU A 218 11.61 9.40 25.32
C GLU A 218 11.93 10.33 24.15
N ASP A 219 13.05 10.09 23.44
CA ASP A 219 13.41 10.85 22.24
C ASP A 219 13.14 10.01 20.98
N PRO A 220 12.34 10.52 20.03
CA PRO A 220 12.06 9.82 18.79
C PRO A 220 13.28 9.84 17.85
N ILE A 221 13.40 8.82 17.02
CA ILE A 221 14.42 8.76 15.95
C ILE A 221 13.83 8.89 14.55
N GLY A 222 12.51 8.92 14.44
CA GLY A 222 11.76 9.19 13.22
C GLY A 222 10.25 9.01 13.43
N ILE A 223 9.49 9.07 12.35
CA ILE A 223 8.02 9.01 12.33
C ILE A 223 7.60 7.89 11.39
N CYS A 224 6.74 6.98 11.84
CA CYS A 224 6.19 5.96 10.96
C CYS A 224 4.94 6.45 10.23
N GLY A 225 4.49 5.72 9.20
CA GLY A 225 3.34 6.11 8.39
C GLY A 225 2.06 6.40 9.17
N SER A 226 1.69 5.53 10.12
CA SER A 226 0.55 5.76 11.01
C SER A 226 0.76 6.99 11.91
N GLY A 227 2.01 7.24 12.32
CA GLY A 227 2.41 8.44 13.03
C GLY A 227 2.14 9.71 12.24
N TYR A 228 2.54 9.79 10.96
CA TYR A 228 2.26 10.97 10.12
C TYR A 228 0.76 11.23 9.98
N ILE A 229 -0.04 10.20 9.72
CA ILE A 229 -1.50 10.32 9.60
C ILE A 229 -2.10 10.84 10.91
N ASN A 230 -1.75 10.24 12.05
CA ASN A 230 -2.26 10.65 13.35
C ASN A 230 -1.82 12.07 13.72
N LEU A 231 -0.53 12.38 13.58
CA LEU A 231 0.02 13.71 13.88
C LEU A 231 -0.67 14.79 13.05
N ILE A 232 -0.78 14.61 11.73
CA ILE A 232 -1.38 15.59 10.84
C ILE A 232 -2.89 15.72 11.14
N SER A 233 -3.60 14.61 11.34
CA SER A 233 -5.01 14.63 11.77
C SER A 233 -5.20 15.47 13.04
N LYS A 234 -4.40 15.23 14.09
CA LYS A 234 -4.49 15.98 15.35
C LYS A 234 -4.10 17.44 15.22
N LEU A 235 -3.09 17.74 14.41
CA LEU A 235 -2.65 19.13 14.19
C LEU A 235 -3.69 19.94 13.40
N VAL A 236 -4.42 19.31 12.48
CA VAL A 236 -5.57 19.92 11.78
C VAL A 236 -6.75 20.11 12.73
N GLU A 237 -7.06 19.11 13.55
CA GLU A 237 -8.13 19.19 14.57
C GLU A 237 -7.92 20.36 15.56
N LYS A 238 -6.67 20.78 15.77
CA LYS A 238 -6.27 21.86 16.69
C LYS A 238 -5.93 23.18 15.99
N ASP A 239 -6.23 23.33 14.70
CA ASP A 239 -5.94 24.53 13.90
C ASP A 239 -4.45 24.95 13.87
N ILE A 240 -3.53 24.03 14.20
CA ILE A 240 -2.08 24.25 14.08
C ILE A 240 -1.62 24.08 12.64
N ILE A 241 -2.30 23.19 11.91
CA ILE A 241 -2.22 23.05 10.46
C ILE A 241 -3.60 23.43 9.90
N LEU A 242 -3.62 24.32 8.91
CA LEU A 242 -4.86 24.67 8.20
C LEU A 242 -5.31 23.50 7.32
N PRO A 243 -6.61 23.40 6.96
CA PRO A 243 -7.11 22.36 6.06
C PRO A 243 -6.39 22.27 4.69
N GLN A 244 -5.78 23.36 4.22
CA GLN A 244 -4.95 23.34 3.00
C GLN A 244 -3.55 22.70 3.21
N GLY A 245 -3.24 22.22 4.42
CA GLY A 245 -1.96 21.62 4.80
C GLY A 245 -0.90 22.62 5.28
N ARG A 246 -1.23 23.91 5.36
CA ARG A 246 -0.27 24.95 5.75
C ARG A 246 -0.09 24.98 7.26
N ILE A 247 1.16 24.89 7.74
CA ILE A 247 1.49 25.13 9.14
C ILE A 247 1.26 26.61 9.48
N VAL A 248 0.49 26.87 10.53
CA VAL A 248 0.18 28.22 11.02
C VAL A 248 1.42 28.81 11.69
N LYS A 249 1.63 30.12 11.50
CA LYS A 249 2.77 30.81 12.10
C LYS A 249 2.57 30.90 13.62
N PRO A 250 3.64 30.84 14.43
CA PRO A 250 3.52 30.92 15.89
C PRO A 250 2.77 32.16 16.39
N ASP A 251 2.98 33.32 15.74
CA ASP A 251 2.35 34.61 16.05
C ASP A 251 0.91 34.75 15.54
N LYS A 252 0.41 33.76 14.81
CA LYS A 252 -0.94 33.68 14.25
C LYS A 252 -1.78 32.54 14.81
N LEU A 253 -1.19 31.71 15.67
CA LEU A 253 -1.93 30.74 16.45
C LEU A 253 -2.78 31.44 17.50
N ASP A 254 -3.92 30.82 17.83
CA ASP A 254 -4.83 31.31 18.85
C ASP A 254 -4.15 31.48 20.22
N ASP A 255 -4.72 32.37 21.04
CA ASP A 255 -4.18 32.71 22.35
C ASP A 255 -4.26 31.54 23.35
N ASN A 256 -5.15 30.58 23.12
CA ASN A 256 -5.27 29.35 23.91
C ASN A 256 -4.14 28.33 23.63
N VAL A 257 -3.35 28.51 22.57
CA VAL A 257 -2.22 27.63 22.28
C VAL A 257 -1.02 28.04 23.11
N SER A 258 -0.52 27.11 23.94
CA SER A 258 0.57 27.33 24.87
C SER A 258 1.86 27.79 24.19
N GLN A 259 2.70 28.52 24.94
CA GLN A 259 4.01 28.93 24.46
C GLN A 259 4.91 27.74 24.12
N ASN A 260 4.76 26.60 24.82
CA ASN A 260 5.57 25.41 24.53
C ASN A 260 5.30 24.86 23.13
N ILE A 261 4.03 24.83 22.69
CA ILE A 261 3.66 24.41 21.34
C ILE A 261 4.17 25.43 20.31
N LYS A 262 3.99 26.73 20.58
CA LYS A 262 4.50 27.81 19.73
C LYS A 262 6.02 27.70 19.52
N ASP A 263 6.78 27.35 20.56
CA ASP A 263 8.23 27.14 20.52
C ASP A 263 8.66 25.91 19.72
N ARG A 264 7.77 24.93 19.50
CA ARG A 264 8.04 23.77 18.62
C ARG A 264 7.99 24.12 17.15
N ILE A 265 7.37 25.24 16.79
CA ILE A 265 7.15 25.65 15.39
C ILE A 265 8.31 26.54 14.95
N ASN A 266 9.18 25.98 14.12
CA ASN A 266 10.36 26.67 13.63
C ASN A 266 10.25 27.01 12.16
N LYS A 267 10.86 28.12 11.77
CA LYS A 267 10.93 28.52 10.36
C LYS A 267 11.88 27.58 9.61
N ASP A 268 11.40 27.00 8.51
CA ASP A 268 12.16 26.16 7.58
C ASP A 268 12.03 26.74 6.16
N GLY A 269 13.07 27.46 5.72
CA GLY A 269 13.05 28.21 4.47
C GLY A 269 11.92 29.27 4.41
N LYS A 270 10.95 29.04 3.51
CA LYS A 270 9.76 29.89 3.33
C LYS A 270 8.54 29.41 4.13
N SER A 271 8.63 28.27 4.79
CA SER A 271 7.55 27.60 5.52
C SER A 271 7.96 27.37 6.97
N TYR A 272 7.28 26.46 7.65
CA TYR A 272 7.56 26.05 9.02
C TYR A 272 7.68 24.54 9.12
N GLU A 273 8.27 24.08 10.22
CA GLU A 273 8.29 22.69 10.67
C GLU A 273 7.88 22.63 12.15
N ILE A 274 7.39 21.47 12.59
CA ILE A 274 6.95 21.24 13.97
C ILE A 274 7.87 20.20 14.61
N ILE A 275 8.61 20.60 15.65
CA ILE A 275 9.57 19.73 16.35
C ILE A 275 8.84 18.78 17.30
N LEU A 276 9.13 17.48 17.15
CA LEU A 276 8.56 16.43 18.00
C LEU A 276 9.51 16.00 19.12
N SER A 277 10.82 16.14 18.95
CA SER A 277 11.81 15.76 19.98
C SER A 277 11.58 16.52 21.29
N ASN A 278 11.73 15.81 22.43
CA ASN A 278 11.60 16.41 23.76
C ASN A 278 12.82 17.28 24.10
N ASN A 279 14.01 16.88 23.63
CA ASN A 279 15.19 17.71 23.71
C ASN A 279 15.19 18.82 22.62
N LYS A 280 14.66 20.00 22.96
CA LYS A 280 14.59 21.18 22.07
C LYS A 280 15.94 21.61 21.45
N ASN A 281 17.06 21.27 22.10
CA ASN A 281 18.41 21.59 21.61
C ASN A 281 18.98 20.54 20.64
N ASN A 282 18.37 19.35 20.57
CA ASN A 282 18.80 18.26 19.69
C ASN A 282 17.68 17.96 18.70
N LYS A 283 17.57 18.82 17.68
CA LYS A 283 16.58 18.76 16.59
C LYS A 283 16.71 17.47 15.78
N LYS A 284 16.17 16.37 16.29
CA LYS A 284 16.30 15.07 15.63
C LYS A 284 15.11 14.71 14.76
N VAL A 285 13.89 15.12 15.15
CA VAL A 285 12.67 14.74 14.44
C VAL A 285 11.66 15.89 14.42
N SER A 286 11.21 16.24 13.22
CA SER A 286 10.15 17.22 12.98
C SER A 286 9.19 16.76 11.87
N ILE A 287 8.03 17.40 11.79
CA ILE A 287 7.14 17.33 10.61
C ILE A 287 7.35 18.60 9.80
N THR A 288 7.63 18.46 8.51
CA THR A 288 7.81 19.60 7.61
C THR A 288 6.59 19.88 6.75
N GLN A 289 6.57 21.07 6.14
CA GLN A 289 5.58 21.42 5.13
C GLN A 289 5.59 20.47 3.92
N GLU A 290 6.75 19.95 3.55
CA GLU A 290 6.90 18.98 2.45
C GLU A 290 6.30 17.61 2.83
N ASP A 291 6.52 17.16 4.07
CA ASP A 291 5.91 15.90 4.56
C ASP A 291 4.38 15.97 4.52
N ILE A 292 3.80 17.11 4.94
CA ILE A 292 2.35 17.35 4.89
C ILE A 292 1.85 17.31 3.44
N ALA A 293 2.54 18.00 2.52
CA ALA A 293 2.18 18.02 1.11
C ALA A 293 2.24 16.61 0.48
N ASN A 294 3.25 15.81 0.84
CA ASN A 294 3.37 14.43 0.39
C ASN A 294 2.23 13.55 0.90
N LEU A 295 1.79 13.74 2.16
CA LEU A 295 0.62 13.03 2.68
C LEU A 295 -0.66 13.46 1.97
N GLN A 296 -0.84 14.77 1.70
CA GLN A 296 -2.00 15.29 0.96
C GLN A 296 -2.09 14.68 -0.44
N LEU A 297 -0.98 14.61 -1.18
CA LEU A 297 -0.94 13.99 -2.50
C LEU A 297 -1.33 12.51 -2.45
N ALA A 298 -0.79 11.78 -1.47
CA ALA A 298 -1.07 10.35 -1.28
C ALA A 298 -2.55 10.11 -0.96
N LYS A 299 -3.09 10.85 0.01
CA LYS A 299 -4.50 10.80 0.42
C LYS A 299 -5.43 11.21 -0.71
N ALA A 300 -5.11 12.28 -1.43
CA ALA A 300 -5.90 12.75 -2.56
C ALA A 300 -5.96 11.72 -3.69
N ALA A 301 -4.86 11.02 -3.98
CA ALA A 301 -4.82 9.97 -4.99
C ALA A 301 -5.79 8.82 -4.63
N VAL A 302 -5.76 8.34 -3.38
CA VAL A 302 -6.67 7.29 -2.90
C VAL A 302 -8.12 7.77 -2.96
N ARG A 303 -8.42 8.94 -2.38
CA ARG A 303 -9.78 9.49 -2.35
C ARG A 303 -10.34 9.66 -3.75
N THR A 304 -9.53 10.16 -4.68
CA THR A 304 -9.92 10.35 -6.09
C THR A 304 -10.28 9.02 -6.75
N GLY A 305 -9.49 7.97 -6.53
CA GLY A 305 -9.81 6.65 -7.04
C GLY A 305 -11.15 6.13 -6.50
N ILE A 306 -11.40 6.29 -5.20
CA ILE A 306 -12.66 5.87 -4.58
C ILE A 306 -13.85 6.61 -5.19
N GLU A 307 -13.79 7.94 -5.26
CA GLU A 307 -14.85 8.78 -5.82
C GLU A 307 -15.15 8.44 -7.29
N LEU A 308 -14.10 8.22 -8.09
CA LEU A 308 -14.26 7.83 -9.50
C LEU A 308 -14.87 6.45 -9.65
N LEU A 309 -14.47 5.47 -8.85
CA LEU A 309 -15.11 4.15 -8.86
C LEU A 309 -16.58 4.24 -8.44
N MET A 310 -16.91 5.03 -7.41
CA MET A 310 -18.30 5.23 -6.99
C MET A 310 -19.15 5.88 -8.08
N ARG A 311 -18.60 6.86 -8.81
CA ARG A 311 -19.27 7.48 -9.97
C ARG A 311 -19.49 6.50 -11.11
N GLU A 312 -18.47 5.75 -11.49
CA GLU A 312 -18.57 4.72 -12.55
C GLU A 312 -19.56 3.62 -12.17
N GLY A 313 -19.55 3.21 -10.89
CA GLY A 313 -20.50 2.25 -10.33
C GLY A 313 -21.90 2.81 -10.09
N LYS A 314 -22.09 4.13 -10.30
CA LYS A 314 -23.35 4.86 -10.08
C LYS A 314 -23.92 4.66 -8.68
N ILE A 315 -23.05 4.65 -7.67
CA ILE A 315 -23.42 4.53 -6.27
C ILE A 315 -23.06 5.79 -5.49
N GLU A 316 -23.85 6.10 -4.47
CA GLU A 316 -23.61 7.23 -3.58
C GLU A 316 -23.13 6.78 -2.19
N LYS A 317 -23.35 5.51 -1.84
CA LYS A 317 -23.09 4.97 -0.50
C LYS A 317 -22.42 3.61 -0.57
N LEU A 318 -21.47 3.43 0.35
CA LEU A 318 -20.82 2.15 0.62
C LEU A 318 -21.50 1.49 1.83
N ASP A 319 -21.68 0.17 1.74
CA ASP A 319 -22.19 -0.64 2.83
C ASP A 319 -21.06 -1.19 3.71
N GLN A 320 -19.88 -1.41 3.12
CA GLN A 320 -18.71 -1.90 3.84
C GLN A 320 -17.42 -1.50 3.13
N ILE A 321 -16.36 -1.30 3.92
CA ILE A 321 -14.98 -1.15 3.43
C ILE A 321 -14.13 -2.32 3.95
N LEU A 322 -13.35 -2.93 3.07
CA LEU A 322 -12.36 -3.96 3.37
C LEU A 322 -10.97 -3.36 3.19
N MET A 323 -10.24 -3.19 4.29
CA MET A 323 -8.88 -2.65 4.31
C MET A 323 -7.87 -3.79 4.27
N ALA A 324 -7.16 -3.92 3.15
CA ALA A 324 -6.09 -4.87 2.93
C ALA A 324 -4.71 -4.19 2.96
N GLY A 325 -3.67 -5.02 2.94
CA GLY A 325 -2.29 -4.59 2.91
C GLY A 325 -1.63 -4.68 4.28
N ALA A 326 -0.32 -4.87 4.28
CA ALA A 326 0.49 -4.93 5.50
C ALA A 326 0.42 -3.61 6.30
N PHE A 327 0.22 -2.49 5.60
CA PHE A 327 0.07 -1.18 6.22
C PHE A 327 -1.35 -0.92 6.72
N GLY A 328 -2.37 -1.28 5.93
CA GLY A 328 -3.78 -1.14 6.32
C GLY A 328 -4.14 -1.83 7.64
N SER A 329 -3.35 -2.81 8.06
CA SER A 329 -3.54 -3.52 9.34
C SER A 329 -3.14 -2.73 10.59
N ASN A 330 -2.30 -1.69 10.46
CA ASN A 330 -1.81 -0.88 11.57
C ASN A 330 -2.35 0.56 11.53
N LEU A 331 -3.31 0.81 10.65
CA LEU A 331 -3.91 2.11 10.47
C LEU A 331 -5.08 2.32 11.42
N ASP A 332 -5.09 3.48 12.06
CA ASP A 332 -6.22 3.95 12.84
C ASP A 332 -7.29 4.50 11.88
N ILE A 333 -8.46 3.85 11.90
CA ILE A 333 -9.59 4.14 11.02
C ILE A 333 -10.11 5.57 11.23
N ASP A 334 -10.14 6.04 12.47
CA ASP A 334 -10.67 7.37 12.78
C ASP A 334 -9.72 8.46 12.27
N ASN A 335 -8.41 8.24 12.36
CA ASN A 335 -7.43 9.18 11.78
C ASN A 335 -7.51 9.22 10.24
N ILE A 336 -7.71 8.08 9.57
CA ILE A 336 -7.90 8.03 8.10
C ILE A 336 -9.16 8.79 7.67
N LYS A 337 -10.25 8.62 8.42
CA LYS A 337 -11.49 9.35 8.19
C LYS A 337 -11.33 10.84 8.46
N SER A 338 -10.58 11.19 9.50
CA SER A 338 -10.31 12.58 9.87
C SER A 338 -9.53 13.33 8.80
N ILE A 339 -8.59 12.68 8.08
CA ILE A 339 -7.92 13.29 6.92
C ILE A 339 -8.71 13.11 5.62
N GLU A 340 -9.96 12.65 5.71
CA GLU A 340 -10.91 12.38 4.62
C GLU A 340 -10.38 11.47 3.48
N MET A 341 -9.43 10.57 3.76
CA MET A 341 -8.88 9.66 2.75
C MET A 341 -9.93 8.68 2.24
N ILE A 342 -10.85 8.27 3.09
CA ILE A 342 -11.99 7.41 2.75
C ILE A 342 -13.31 8.13 3.01
N PRO A 343 -14.41 7.73 2.34
CA PRO A 343 -15.75 8.25 2.61
C PRO A 343 -16.15 8.07 4.08
N ASN A 344 -16.96 8.99 4.60
CA ASN A 344 -17.48 8.85 5.95
C ASN A 344 -18.48 7.69 6.01
N ILE A 345 -18.08 6.63 6.69
CA ILE A 345 -18.88 5.43 6.98
C ILE A 345 -18.69 5.06 8.45
N GLU A 346 -19.66 4.39 9.06
CA GLU A 346 -19.56 3.91 10.43
C GLU A 346 -18.33 2.99 10.60
N SER A 347 -17.56 3.17 11.67
CA SER A 347 -16.26 2.51 11.83
C SER A 347 -16.39 0.98 11.94
N ASP A 348 -17.54 0.45 12.37
CA ASP A 348 -17.85 -0.99 12.43
C ASP A 348 -18.09 -1.63 11.04
N LYS A 349 -18.35 -0.81 10.01
CA LYS A 349 -18.43 -1.23 8.60
C LYS A 349 -17.06 -1.26 7.91
N ILE A 350 -15.98 -0.97 8.62
CA ILE A 350 -14.62 -1.04 8.09
C ILE A 350 -13.93 -2.26 8.69
N LYS A 351 -13.54 -3.21 7.85
CA LYS A 351 -12.89 -4.46 8.26
C LYS A 351 -11.48 -4.55 7.73
N ILE A 352 -10.52 -4.76 8.63
CA ILE A 352 -9.14 -5.06 8.28
C ILE A 352 -9.04 -6.55 7.91
N ILE A 353 -8.54 -6.85 6.71
CA ILE A 353 -8.41 -8.22 6.19
C ILE A 353 -6.96 -8.65 5.94
N GLY A 354 -5.98 -7.85 6.38
CA GLY A 354 -4.57 -8.20 6.35
C GLY A 354 -3.99 -8.35 4.94
N ASN A 355 -3.03 -9.27 4.78
CA ASN A 355 -2.48 -9.62 3.47
C ASN A 355 -3.47 -10.48 2.66
N ALA A 356 -4.47 -9.81 2.09
CA ALA A 356 -5.54 -10.42 1.31
C ALA A 356 -5.01 -11.04 0.00
N ALA A 357 -4.02 -10.42 -0.64
CA ALA A 357 -3.37 -10.96 -1.84
C ALA A 357 -2.75 -12.34 -1.59
N GLY A 358 -1.90 -12.45 -0.56
CA GLY A 358 -1.27 -13.72 -0.17
C GLY A 358 -2.28 -14.78 0.28
N SER A 359 -3.32 -14.36 1.00
CA SER A 359 -4.44 -15.24 1.35
C SER A 359 -5.17 -15.77 0.11
N GLY A 360 -5.33 -14.93 -0.93
CA GLY A 360 -5.94 -15.31 -2.20
C GLY A 360 -5.10 -16.31 -2.98
N ALA A 361 -3.78 -16.12 -3.01
CA ALA A 361 -2.85 -17.07 -3.60
C ALA A 361 -2.97 -18.46 -2.94
N ILE A 362 -3.02 -18.50 -1.61
CA ILE A 362 -3.23 -19.74 -0.85
C ILE A 362 -4.59 -20.37 -1.16
N GLN A 363 -5.66 -19.59 -1.10
CA GLN A 363 -7.01 -20.11 -1.33
C GLN A 363 -7.19 -20.65 -2.76
N THR A 364 -6.51 -20.06 -3.74
CA THR A 364 -6.57 -20.50 -5.13
C THR A 364 -6.01 -21.90 -5.34
N ILE A 365 -4.97 -22.30 -4.58
CA ILE A 365 -4.40 -23.65 -4.68
C ILE A 365 -5.05 -24.66 -3.73
N LEU A 366 -5.78 -24.20 -2.70
CA LEU A 366 -6.55 -25.05 -1.80
C LEU A 366 -7.94 -25.42 -2.33
N TYR A 367 -8.61 -24.46 -2.95
CA TYR A 367 -10.02 -24.57 -3.31
C TYR A 367 -10.18 -24.65 -4.82
N LYS A 368 -10.57 -25.84 -5.30
CA LYS A 368 -10.69 -26.13 -6.74
C LYS A 368 -11.67 -25.20 -7.45
N ASP A 369 -12.77 -24.82 -6.80
CA ASP A 369 -13.74 -23.86 -7.33
C ASP A 369 -13.11 -22.47 -7.55
N LYS A 370 -12.26 -22.01 -6.63
CA LYS A 370 -11.51 -20.74 -6.79
C LYS A 370 -10.51 -20.85 -7.94
N TYR A 371 -9.80 -21.97 -8.03
CA TYR A 371 -8.89 -22.25 -9.14
C TYR A 371 -9.60 -22.23 -10.51
N ASP A 372 -10.68 -22.98 -10.64
CA ASP A 372 -11.40 -23.18 -11.91
C ASP A 372 -12.12 -21.90 -12.37
N ASN A 373 -12.54 -21.03 -11.44
CA ASN A 373 -13.32 -19.83 -11.74
C ASN A 373 -12.52 -18.52 -11.75
N MET A 374 -11.22 -18.51 -11.43
CA MET A 374 -10.45 -17.26 -11.37
C MET A 374 -10.46 -16.47 -12.68
N ASN A 375 -10.36 -17.14 -13.84
CA ASN A 375 -10.38 -16.46 -15.14
C ASN A 375 -11.76 -15.85 -15.42
N LYS A 376 -12.85 -16.59 -15.14
CA LYS A 376 -14.22 -16.09 -15.25
C LYS A 376 -14.51 -14.93 -14.31
N LEU A 377 -13.79 -14.85 -13.19
CA LEU A 377 -13.87 -13.72 -12.28
C LEU A 377 -13.19 -12.49 -12.90
N VAL A 378 -12.00 -12.65 -13.47
CA VAL A 378 -11.30 -11.57 -14.21
C VAL A 378 -12.16 -11.01 -15.34
N ASP A 379 -12.84 -11.87 -16.11
CA ASP A 379 -13.73 -11.43 -17.21
C ASP A 379 -14.90 -10.55 -16.75
N LYS A 380 -15.26 -10.59 -15.46
CA LYS A 380 -16.32 -9.78 -14.85
C LYS A 380 -15.82 -8.54 -14.13
N ILE A 381 -14.50 -8.34 -14.09
CA ILE A 381 -13.89 -7.17 -13.48
C ILE A 381 -13.61 -6.14 -14.58
N LYS A 382 -14.13 -4.93 -14.41
CA LYS A 382 -13.89 -3.81 -15.31
C LYS A 382 -12.83 -2.88 -14.70
N HIS A 383 -11.72 -2.72 -15.42
CA HIS A 383 -10.67 -1.78 -15.03
C HIS A 383 -11.06 -0.35 -15.44
N VAL A 384 -11.03 0.57 -14.47
CA VAL A 384 -11.28 2.00 -14.66
C VAL A 384 -9.96 2.75 -14.72
N GLU A 385 -9.65 3.30 -15.89
CA GLU A 385 -8.42 4.06 -16.12
C GLU A 385 -8.57 5.51 -15.61
N LEU A 386 -7.98 5.80 -14.46
CA LEU A 386 -8.14 7.10 -13.79
C LEU A 386 -7.48 8.26 -14.55
N ALA A 387 -6.31 8.04 -15.17
CA ALA A 387 -5.49 9.09 -15.78
C ALA A 387 -6.20 9.83 -16.93
N ASN A 388 -7.09 9.14 -17.65
CA ASN A 388 -7.87 9.69 -18.75
C ASN A 388 -9.30 10.08 -18.35
N HIS A 389 -9.67 9.94 -17.08
CA HIS A 389 -11.00 10.29 -16.62
C HIS A 389 -11.17 11.82 -16.56
N LYS A 390 -12.19 12.35 -17.24
CA LYS A 390 -12.44 13.80 -17.38
C LYS A 390 -12.52 14.56 -16.05
N ASP A 391 -13.00 13.91 -15.00
CA ASP A 391 -13.17 14.51 -13.66
C ASP A 391 -11.96 14.35 -12.74
N PHE A 392 -10.90 13.63 -13.17
CA PHE A 392 -9.76 13.29 -12.32
C PHE A 392 -9.14 14.52 -11.66
N ASN A 393 -8.74 15.52 -12.45
CA ASN A 393 -8.05 16.71 -11.94
C ASN A 393 -8.91 17.51 -10.95
N LYS A 394 -10.23 17.58 -11.19
CA LYS A 394 -11.15 18.28 -10.30
C LYS A 394 -11.22 17.56 -8.96
N ILE A 395 -11.55 16.27 -8.96
CA ILE A 395 -11.70 15.47 -7.74
C ILE A 395 -10.37 15.40 -6.98
N PHE A 396 -9.25 15.25 -7.68
CA PHE A 396 -7.92 15.22 -7.07
C PHE A 396 -7.60 16.52 -6.35
N THR A 397 -7.87 17.67 -6.99
CA THR A 397 -7.64 18.98 -6.37
C THR A 397 -8.54 19.17 -5.15
N ASP A 398 -9.82 18.81 -5.26
CA ASP A 398 -10.78 18.90 -4.14
C ASP A 398 -10.36 17.98 -2.98
N SER A 399 -9.72 16.84 -3.28
CA SER A 399 -9.28 15.84 -2.30
C SER A 399 -7.96 16.18 -1.59
N LEU A 400 -7.26 17.26 -1.97
CA LEU A 400 -6.01 17.68 -1.31
C LEU A 400 -6.22 18.31 0.07
N MET A 401 -7.44 18.79 0.33
CA MET A 401 -7.82 19.32 1.64
C MET A 401 -7.68 18.22 2.71
N LEU A 402 -7.25 18.57 3.91
CA LEU A 402 -7.13 17.66 5.06
C LEU A 402 -8.38 17.69 5.91
#